data_AF-A0AAW2MDA2-F1
#
_entry.id   AF-A0AAW2MDA2-F1
#
_cell.length_a   1.000
_cell.length_b   1.000
_cell.length_c   1.000
_cell.angle_alpha   90.00
_cell.angle_beta   90.00
_cell.angle_gamma   90.00
#
_symmetry.space_group_name_H-M   'P 1'
#
loop_
_entity.id
_entity.type
_entity.pdbx_description
1 polymer ?
#
loop_
_entity_poly.entity_id
_entity_poly.type
_entity_poly.pdbx_seq_one_letter_code
_entity_poly.pdbx_strand_id
1 'polypeptide(L)'
;MSNKIQKQYEMYEDVWSIMHRMKNLFAVPDLHIRYAVTKAFFDARMIEGSSVREHEVMMLSLLKKLKNLQADFDKEETYIDMILQSLPPSFDQFIINYNMNRLEKSLHELINM
;
A
#
# COMPACT_ATOMS: atom_id res chain seq x y z
N MET A 1 5.90 20.33 53.33
CA MET A 1 6.30 18.93 53.05
C MET A 1 5.76 18.58 51.66
N SER A 2 6.60 18.57 50.64
CA SER A 2 6.18 18.16 49.28
C SER A 2 6.11 16.64 49.25
N ASN A 3 4.92 16.12 49.00
CA ASN A 3 4.62 14.69 49.07
C ASN A 3 5.32 13.98 47.90
N LYS A 4 6.05 12.90 48.17
CA LYS A 4 6.76 12.09 47.15
C LYS A 4 5.86 11.64 45.98
N ILE A 5 4.54 11.61 46.23
CA ILE A 5 3.50 11.34 45.25
C ILE A 5 3.43 12.42 44.17
N GLN A 6 3.63 13.70 44.50
CA GLN A 6 3.57 14.82 43.55
C GLN A 6 4.73 14.80 42.55
N LYS A 7 5.91 14.34 42.98
CA LYS A 7 7.06 14.07 42.09
C LYS A 7 6.85 12.87 41.16
N GLN A 8 5.98 11.91 41.51
CA GLN A 8 5.68 10.78 40.62
C GLN A 8 4.79 11.20 39.45
N TYR A 9 3.88 12.15 39.64
CA TYR A 9 3.02 12.67 38.56
C TYR A 9 3.79 13.53 37.54
N GLU A 10 4.82 14.26 37.95
CA GLU A 10 5.71 15.00 37.03
C GLU A 10 6.50 14.05 36.09
N MET A 11 6.83 12.83 36.52
CA MET A 11 7.42 11.80 35.65
C MET A 11 6.43 11.22 34.63
N TYR A 12 5.13 11.18 34.94
CA TYR A 12 4.12 10.66 33.99
C TYR A 12 3.87 11.63 32.83
N GLU A 13 3.95 12.95 33.06
CA GLU A 13 3.92 13.93 31.95
C GLU A 13 5.16 13.83 31.05
N ASP A 14 6.33 13.54 31.63
CA ASP A 14 7.56 13.28 30.88
C ASP A 14 7.49 11.98 30.08
N VAL A 15 7.03 10.87 30.68
CA VAL A 15 6.86 9.58 29.98
C VAL A 15 5.83 9.67 28.87
N TRP A 16 4.68 10.33 29.10
CA TRP A 16 3.64 10.49 28.09
C TRP A 16 4.12 11.37 26.93
N SER A 17 4.82 12.47 27.22
CA SER A 17 5.38 13.35 26.20
C SER A 17 6.52 12.70 25.41
N ILE A 18 7.37 11.88 26.04
CA ILE A 18 8.37 11.03 25.38
C ILE A 18 7.68 10.01 24.48
N MET A 19 6.67 9.29 24.98
CA MET A 19 5.91 8.32 24.19
C MET A 19 5.22 8.97 22.99
N HIS A 20 4.63 10.15 23.16
CA HIS A 20 4.00 10.91 22.08
C HIS A 20 5.03 11.38 21.05
N ARG A 21 6.19 11.90 21.49
CA ARG A 21 7.31 12.26 20.59
C ARG A 21 7.84 11.05 19.83
N MET A 22 8.03 9.92 20.51
CA MET A 22 8.45 8.67 19.86
C MET A 22 7.42 8.25 18.82
N LYS A 23 6.13 8.22 19.17
CA LYS A 23 5.04 7.90 18.22
C LYS A 23 5.08 8.81 17.00
N ASN A 24 5.30 10.12 17.18
CA ASN A 24 5.41 11.06 16.07
C ASN A 24 6.69 10.85 15.24
N LEU A 25 7.82 10.59 15.89
CA LEU A 25 9.10 10.32 15.23
C LEU A 25 9.11 9.02 14.46
N PHE A 26 8.35 7.99 14.88
CA PHE A 26 8.16 6.75 14.12
C PHE A 26 7.08 6.90 13.05
N ALA A 27 6.06 7.74 13.29
CA ALA A 27 5.04 8.04 12.28
C ALA A 27 5.61 8.79 11.06
N VAL A 28 6.59 9.70 11.22
CA VAL A 28 7.19 10.41 10.07
C VAL A 28 7.89 9.46 9.07
N PRO A 29 8.76 8.52 9.50
CA PRO A 29 9.23 7.40 8.70
C PRO A 29 8.11 6.61 8.05
N ASP A 30 7.05 6.26 8.79
CA ASP A 30 5.92 5.50 8.24
C ASP A 30 5.20 6.28 7.13
N LEU A 31 5.02 7.59 7.29
CA LEU A 31 4.46 8.48 6.26
C LEU A 31 5.34 8.52 5.01
N HIS A 32 6.65 8.61 5.18
CA HIS A 32 7.60 8.63 4.07
C HIS A 32 7.65 7.29 3.34
N ILE A 33 7.70 6.17 4.08
CA ILE A 33 7.65 4.82 3.53
C ILE A 33 6.34 4.60 2.80
N ARG A 34 5.21 4.98 3.40
CA ARG A 34 3.89 4.92 2.76
C ARG A 34 3.88 5.70 1.45
N TYR A 35 4.34 6.94 1.46
CA TYR A 35 4.44 7.75 0.24
C TYR A 35 5.30 7.06 -0.83
N ALA A 36 6.48 6.54 -0.47
CA ALA A 36 7.38 5.89 -1.40
C ALA A 36 6.77 4.61 -2.00
N VAL A 37 6.10 3.79 -1.19
CA VAL A 37 5.42 2.57 -1.66
C VAL A 37 4.22 2.93 -2.54
N THR A 38 3.40 3.90 -2.13
CA THR A 38 2.28 4.41 -2.94
C THR A 38 2.79 4.90 -4.28
N LYS A 39 3.82 5.74 -4.31
CA LYS A 39 4.42 6.23 -5.55
C LYS A 39 4.90 5.07 -6.43
N ALA A 40 5.67 4.14 -5.88
CA ALA A 40 6.15 2.98 -6.63
C ALA A 40 5.01 2.14 -7.21
N PHE A 41 3.89 2.02 -6.49
CA PHE A 41 2.71 1.30 -6.96
C PHE A 41 2.02 1.99 -8.13
N PHE A 42 1.79 3.30 -8.05
CA PHE A 42 1.14 4.06 -9.14
C PHE A 42 2.05 4.26 -10.37
N ASP A 43 3.36 4.38 -10.15
CA ASP A 43 4.36 4.55 -11.21
C ASP A 43 4.77 3.22 -11.86
N ALA A 44 4.36 2.08 -11.30
CA ALA A 44 4.66 0.77 -11.85
C ALA A 44 4.14 0.65 -13.29
N ARG A 45 5.02 0.30 -14.21
CA ARG A 45 4.70 0.00 -15.60
C ARG A 45 5.44 -1.26 -16.02
N MET A 46 4.71 -2.19 -16.63
CA MET A 46 5.30 -3.39 -17.19
C MET A 46 6.11 -3.02 -18.44
N ILE A 47 7.22 -3.71 -18.65
CA ILE A 47 8.04 -3.52 -19.84
C ILE A 47 7.45 -4.36 -20.98
N GLU A 48 7.39 -3.79 -22.18
CA GLU A 48 6.94 -4.50 -23.39
C GLU A 48 7.73 -5.81 -23.58
N GLY A 49 7.03 -6.93 -23.78
CA GLY A 49 7.64 -8.25 -23.94
C GLY A 49 8.21 -8.89 -22.66
N SER A 50 8.06 -8.27 -21.49
CA SER A 50 8.44 -8.89 -20.20
C SER A 50 7.36 -9.83 -19.65
N SER A 51 7.69 -10.56 -18.59
CA SER A 51 6.77 -11.52 -17.96
C SER A 51 5.65 -10.79 -17.21
N VAL A 52 4.40 -10.97 -17.66
CA VAL A 52 3.19 -10.47 -16.98
C VAL A 52 3.13 -10.96 -15.54
N ARG A 53 3.45 -12.24 -15.32
CA ARG A 53 3.43 -12.87 -14.00
C ARG A 53 4.45 -12.24 -13.03
N GLU A 54 5.65 -11.90 -13.52
CA GLU A 54 6.66 -11.24 -12.67
C GLU A 54 6.22 -9.83 -12.29
N HIS A 55 5.67 -9.08 -13.25
CA HIS A 55 5.12 -7.75 -13.01
C HIS A 55 3.96 -7.78 -12.01
N GLU A 56 3.08 -8.77 -12.13
CA GLU A 56 1.95 -8.95 -11.22
C GLU A 56 2.42 -9.30 -9.79
N VAL A 57 3.38 -10.20 -9.64
CA VAL A 57 3.98 -10.53 -8.31
C VAL A 57 4.60 -9.29 -7.68
N MET A 58 5.25 -8.44 -8.47
CA MET A 58 5.78 -7.16 -8.00
C MET A 58 4.66 -6.23 -7.52
N MET A 59 3.58 -6.06 -8.30
CA MET A 59 2.40 -5.27 -7.90
C MET A 59 1.74 -5.80 -6.62
N LEU A 60 1.58 -7.11 -6.48
CA LEU A 60 1.03 -7.76 -5.28
C LEU A 60 1.93 -7.52 -4.06
N SER A 61 3.24 -7.50 -4.25
CA SER A 61 4.19 -7.21 -3.17
C SER A 61 4.05 -5.77 -2.66
N LEU A 62 3.80 -4.82 -3.55
CA LEU A 62 3.57 -3.42 -3.21
C LEU A 62 2.22 -3.24 -2.50
N LEU A 63 1.17 -3.90 -2.99
CA LEU A 63 -0.14 -3.92 -2.32
C LEU A 63 -0.06 -4.44 -0.88
N LYS A 64 0.65 -5.56 -0.67
CA LYS A 64 0.88 -6.11 0.69
C LYS A 64 1.60 -5.11 1.61
N LYS A 65 2.56 -4.35 1.08
CA LYS A 65 3.23 -3.28 1.83
C LYS A 65 2.26 -2.15 2.18
N LEU A 66 1.39 -1.73 1.25
CA LEU A 66 0.36 -0.74 1.50
C LEU A 66 -0.63 -1.20 2.59
N LYS A 67 -1.06 -2.46 2.56
CA LYS A 67 -1.90 -3.08 3.61
C LYS A 67 -1.26 -2.95 5.00
N ASN A 68 0.02 -3.29 5.11
CA ASN A 68 0.75 -3.21 6.37
C ASN A 68 0.89 -1.76 6.88
N LEU A 69 0.87 -0.78 5.98
CA LEU A 69 0.93 0.66 6.27
C LEU A 69 -0.46 1.30 6.42
N GLN A 70 -1.52 0.50 6.50
CA GLN A 70 -2.93 0.95 6.59
C GLN A 70 -3.31 1.90 5.45
N ALA A 71 -2.77 1.64 4.26
CA ALA A 71 -2.93 2.42 3.04
C ALA A 71 -3.49 1.58 1.89
N ASP A 72 -4.25 0.54 2.23
CA ASP A 72 -4.89 -0.37 1.28
C ASP A 72 -6.01 0.31 0.49
N PHE A 73 -6.47 -0.37 -0.56
CA PHE A 73 -7.66 0.03 -1.30
C PHE A 73 -8.91 -0.59 -0.69
N ASP A 74 -9.97 0.21 -0.53
CA ASP A 74 -11.25 -0.24 0.03
C ASP A 74 -11.95 -1.29 -0.86
N LYS A 75 -11.63 -1.30 -2.16
CA LYS A 75 -12.27 -2.10 -3.20
C LYS A 75 -11.23 -2.87 -3.98
N GLU A 76 -11.44 -4.18 -4.14
CA GLU A 76 -10.55 -5.06 -4.91
C GLU A 76 -10.47 -4.63 -6.38
N GLU A 77 -11.57 -4.11 -6.92
CA GLU A 77 -11.64 -3.64 -8.30
C GLU A 77 -10.67 -2.48 -8.56
N THR A 78 -10.42 -1.62 -7.56
CA THR A 78 -9.44 -0.54 -7.69
C THR A 78 -8.03 -1.08 -7.89
N TYR A 79 -7.68 -2.18 -7.24
CA TYR A 79 -6.39 -2.81 -7.43
C TYR A 79 -6.27 -3.48 -8.81
N ILE A 80 -7.32 -4.15 -9.27
CA ILE A 80 -7.39 -4.74 -10.61
C ILE A 80 -7.21 -3.65 -11.68
N ASP A 81 -7.91 -2.53 -11.56
CA ASP A 81 -7.80 -1.40 -12.49
C ASP A 81 -6.36 -0.85 -12.56
N MET A 82 -5.65 -0.81 -11.42
CA MET A 82 -4.25 -0.38 -11.36
C MET A 82 -3.30 -1.37 -12.04
N ILE A 83 -3.53 -2.68 -11.90
CA ILE A 83 -2.74 -3.66 -12.65
C ILE A 83 -2.99 -3.49 -14.15
N LEU A 84 -4.26 -3.41 -14.59
CA LEU A 84 -4.58 -3.22 -16.00
C LEU A 84 -3.94 -1.95 -16.58
N GLN A 85 -3.97 -0.84 -15.83
CA GLN A 85 -3.34 0.42 -16.24
C GLN A 85 -1.80 0.33 -16.33
N SER A 86 -1.19 -0.57 -15.56
CA SER A 86 0.26 -0.76 -15.57
C SER A 86 0.77 -1.57 -16.76
N LEU A 87 -0.13 -2.26 -17.49
CA LEU A 87 0.23 -3.06 -18.65
C LEU A 87 0.61 -2.18 -19.86
N PRO A 88 1.44 -2.69 -20.78
CA PRO A 88 1.81 -1.97 -21.98
C PRO A 88 0.63 -1.87 -22.98
N PRO A 89 0.69 -0.93 -23.94
CA PRO A 89 -0.37 -0.74 -24.95
C PRO A 89 -0.67 -1.99 -25.80
N SER A 90 0.29 -2.92 -25.93
CA SER A 90 0.05 -4.20 -26.61
C SER A 90 -1.06 -5.04 -25.97
N PHE A 91 -1.42 -4.75 -24.72
CA PHE A 91 -2.51 -5.41 -23.98
C PHE A 91 -3.86 -4.69 -24.12
N ASP A 92 -3.99 -3.62 -24.91
CA ASP A 92 -5.24 -2.85 -25.03
C ASP A 92 -6.45 -3.73 -25.42
N GLN A 93 -6.28 -4.62 -26.39
CA GLN A 93 -7.35 -5.55 -26.81
C GLN A 93 -7.75 -6.49 -25.68
N PHE A 94 -6.78 -6.95 -24.89
CA PHE A 94 -7.01 -7.78 -23.73
C PHE A 94 -7.78 -7.01 -22.65
N ILE A 95 -7.37 -5.78 -22.34
CA ILE A 95 -8.03 -4.91 -21.36
C ILE A 95 -9.50 -4.66 -21.76
N ILE A 96 -9.77 -4.41 -23.05
CA ILE A 96 -11.13 -4.27 -23.57
C ILE A 96 -11.93 -5.56 -23.33
N ASN A 97 -11.38 -6.72 -23.71
CA ASN A 97 -12.06 -8.00 -23.55
C ASN A 97 -12.34 -8.33 -22.07
N TYR A 98 -11.36 -8.09 -21.20
CA TYR A 98 -11.49 -8.27 -19.75
C TYR A 98 -12.59 -7.38 -19.17
N ASN A 99 -12.62 -6.10 -19.55
CA ASN A 99 -13.64 -5.16 -19.08
C ASN A 99 -15.05 -5.48 -19.58
N MET A 100 -15.18 -6.11 -20.75
CA MET A 100 -16.46 -6.49 -21.34
C MET A 100 -17.03 -7.79 -20.74
N ASN A 101 -16.19 -8.69 -20.26
CA ASN A 101 -16.60 -9.93 -19.61
C ASN A 101 -16.98 -9.67 -18.14
N ARG A 102 -18.29 -9.51 -17.91
CA ARG A 102 -18.89 -9.17 -16.61
C ARG A 102 -18.88 -10.29 -15.56
N LEU A 103 -18.27 -11.45 -15.84
CA LEU A 103 -18.62 -12.68 -15.12
C LEU A 103 -17.95 -12.88 -13.77
N GLU A 104 -16.78 -12.31 -13.49
CA GLU A 104 -16.32 -11.99 -12.12
C GLU A 104 -14.92 -11.37 -12.23
N LYS A 105 -14.84 -10.02 -12.20
CA LYS A 105 -13.56 -9.31 -12.13
C LYS A 105 -12.85 -9.69 -10.82
N SER A 106 -12.11 -10.76 -10.83
CA SER A 106 -11.37 -11.26 -9.68
C SER A 106 -9.89 -11.23 -10.00
N LEU A 107 -9.08 -11.00 -8.97
CA LEU A 107 -7.64 -11.18 -9.09
C LEU A 107 -7.27 -12.57 -9.61
N HIS A 108 -8.06 -13.58 -9.26
CA HIS A 108 -7.82 -14.96 -9.67
C HIS A 108 -7.96 -15.17 -11.19
N GLU A 109 -8.90 -14.49 -11.86
CA GLU A 109 -8.98 -14.54 -13.33
C GLU A 109 -7.78 -13.87 -13.99
N LEU A 110 -7.30 -12.77 -13.42
CA LEU A 110 -6.09 -12.08 -13.88
C LEU A 110 -4.83 -12.96 -13.74
N ILE A 111 -4.73 -13.73 -12.65
CA ILE A 111 -3.59 -14.59 -12.30
C ILE A 111 -3.45 -15.82 -13.21
N ASN A 112 -4.55 -16.34 -13.75
CA ASN A 112 -4.56 -17.61 -14.50
C ASN A 112 -4.31 -17.46 -16.00
N MET A 113 -3.62 -16.39 -16.41
CA MET A 113 -3.22 -16.13 -17.80
C MET A 113 -1.81 -16.63 -18.11
#